data_AF-A0A3Q2VBZ0-F1
#
_entry.id   AF-A0A3Q2VBZ0-F1
#
_cell.length_a   1.000
_cell.length_b   1.000
_cell.length_c   1.000
_cell.angle_alpha   90.00
_cell.angle_beta   90.00
_cell.angle_gamma   90.00
#
_symmetry.space_group_name_H-M   'P 1'
#
loop_
_entity.id
_entity.type
_entity.pdbx_description
1 polymer ?
#
loop_
_entity_poly.entity_id
_entity_poly.type
_entity_poly.pdbx_seq_one_letter_code
_entity_poly.pdbx_strand_id
1 'polypeptide(L)'
;DGARLIAVYFCLFNCLLNVLVIHGADYGRHDKTTCSAGRPASQLQDVQCSSQTSTSVAAERCNGKNSCTISASNSVFGDPCVGTYKYLEVVYTCQCKYLKPGLSSSKPQGPVS
;
A
#
# COMPACT_ATOMS: atom_id res chain seq x y z
N ASP A 1 -11.86 2.70 14.18
CA ASP A 1 -10.91 3.14 13.14
C ASP A 1 -9.86 2.06 12.86
N GLY A 2 -9.57 1.84 11.58
CA GLY A 2 -8.74 0.77 11.02
C GLY A 2 -7.31 0.74 11.57
N ALA A 3 -6.55 -0.29 11.20
CA ALA A 3 -5.17 -0.46 11.64
C ALA A 3 -4.38 0.82 11.41
N ARG A 4 -3.61 1.27 12.42
CA ARG A 4 -2.46 2.15 12.20
C ARG A 4 -1.35 1.37 11.48
N LEU A 5 -1.67 0.75 10.34
CA LEU A 5 -0.66 0.26 9.41
C LEU A 5 -0.14 1.50 8.68
N ILE A 6 0.95 2.04 9.22
CA ILE A 6 1.79 3.01 8.52
C ILE A 6 2.57 2.18 7.52
N ALA A 7 2.13 2.16 6.26
CA ALA A 7 2.93 1.54 5.22
C ALA A 7 4.06 2.51 4.85
N VAL A 8 5.28 2.17 5.23
CA VAL A 8 6.48 2.94 4.91
C VAL A 8 7.21 2.24 3.78
N TYR A 9 7.13 2.82 2.59
CA TYR A 9 7.77 2.28 1.40
C TYR A 9 9.17 2.87 1.25
N PHE A 10 10.18 2.03 1.15
CA PHE A 10 11.57 2.44 0.92
C PHE A 10 12.15 1.74 -0.29
N CYS A 11 12.77 2.53 -1.16
CA CYS A 11 13.57 2.01 -2.26
C CYS A 11 15.02 1.83 -1.81
N LEU A 12 15.42 0.60 -1.49
CA LEU A 12 16.80 0.27 -1.11
C LEU A 12 17.46 -0.59 -2.20
N PHE A 13 18.40 0.04 -2.91
CA PHE A 13 19.63 -0.44 -3.57
C PHE A 13 19.93 0.27 -4.92
N ASN A 14 21.21 0.60 -5.11
CA ASN A 14 21.93 0.86 -6.38
C ASN A 14 21.40 1.91 -7.38
N CYS A 15 20.66 2.92 -6.91
CA CYS A 15 20.31 4.09 -7.72
C CYS A 15 20.58 5.38 -6.94
N LEU A 16 21.05 6.43 -7.63
CA LEU A 16 21.26 7.75 -7.02
C LEU A 16 19.93 8.47 -6.73
N LEU A 17 18.89 8.15 -7.51
CA LEU A 17 17.53 8.68 -7.32
C LEU A 17 16.49 7.60 -7.64
N ASN A 18 15.94 6.99 -6.60
CA ASN A 18 14.78 6.10 -6.72
C ASN A 18 13.49 6.85 -6.42
N VAL A 19 12.46 6.56 -7.20
CA VAL A 19 11.10 7.04 -6.92
C VAL A 19 10.12 5.87 -6.87
N LEU A 20 9.12 6.01 -6.02
CA LEU A 20 7.99 5.10 -5.91
C LEU A 20 7.08 5.25 -7.13
N VAL A 21 6.63 4.11 -7.64
CA VAL A 21 5.59 3.98 -8.65
C VAL A 21 4.58 2.99 -8.13
N ILE A 22 3.40 3.48 -7.79
CA ILE A 22 2.23 2.69 -7.38
C ILE A 22 1.57 2.11 -8.64
N HIS A 23 1.39 0.79 -8.64
CA HIS A 23 0.68 0.07 -9.70
C HIS A 23 -0.75 -0.27 -9.29
N GLY A 24 -0.97 -0.50 -8.00
CA GLY A 24 -2.28 -0.78 -7.44
C GLY A 24 -2.31 -0.52 -5.96
N ALA A 25 -3.47 -0.14 -5.45
CA ALA A 25 -3.76 -0.13 -4.04
C ALA A 25 -5.24 -0.46 -3.82
N ASP A 26 -5.54 -1.14 -2.72
CA ASP A 26 -6.90 -1.43 -2.29
C ASP A 26 -7.04 -1.25 -0.78
N TYR A 27 -7.98 -0.40 -0.37
CA TYR A 27 -8.40 -0.23 1.01
C TYR A 27 -9.74 -0.94 1.22
N GLY A 28 -9.72 -2.00 2.01
CA GLY A 28 -10.84 -2.91 2.10
C GLY A 28 -10.53 -4.17 2.91
N ARG A 29 -11.11 -5.30 2.51
CA ARG A 29 -10.85 -6.62 3.05
C ARG A 29 -11.14 -7.68 1.99
N HIS A 30 -10.15 -8.54 1.75
CA HIS A 30 -10.21 -9.67 0.81
C HIS A 30 -10.13 -11.04 1.50
N ASP A 31 -9.81 -11.08 2.79
CA ASP A 31 -9.77 -12.32 3.56
C ASP A 31 -10.07 -12.11 5.06
N LYS A 32 -10.31 -13.22 5.77
CA LYS A 32 -10.69 -13.20 7.20
C LYS A 32 -9.51 -13.22 8.16
N THR A 33 -8.30 -13.45 7.66
CA THR A 33 -7.09 -13.71 8.44
C THR A 33 -6.18 -12.49 8.56
N THR A 34 -6.11 -11.66 7.52
CA THR A 34 -5.29 -10.46 7.45
C THR A 34 -5.81 -9.42 8.43
N CYS A 35 -4.89 -8.94 9.28
CA CYS A 35 -5.15 -8.00 10.37
C CYS A 35 -6.35 -8.40 11.26
N SER A 36 -6.52 -9.70 11.54
CA SER A 36 -7.66 -10.26 12.28
C SER A 36 -7.47 -10.34 13.81
N ALA A 37 -6.23 -10.27 14.29
CA ALA A 37 -5.92 -10.43 15.72
C ALA A 37 -6.68 -9.41 16.60
N GLY A 38 -7.37 -9.91 17.63
CA GLY A 38 -8.15 -9.09 18.56
C GLY A 38 -9.42 -8.47 17.98
N ARG A 39 -9.88 -8.92 16.79
CA ARG A 39 -11.07 -8.38 16.13
C ARG A 39 -12.29 -9.31 16.29
N PRO A 40 -13.49 -8.76 16.50
CA PRO A 40 -14.72 -9.54 16.48
C PRO A 40 -14.94 -10.19 15.11
N ALA A 41 -15.44 -11.43 15.10
CA ALA A 41 -15.71 -12.16 13.86
C ALA A 41 -16.68 -11.43 12.92
N SER A 42 -17.59 -10.60 13.45
CA SER A 42 -18.50 -9.76 12.66
C SER A 42 -17.78 -8.74 11.78
N GLN A 43 -16.63 -8.23 12.23
CA GLN A 43 -15.84 -7.22 11.49
C GLN A 43 -14.95 -7.85 10.40
N LEU A 44 -14.91 -9.18 10.31
CA LEU A 44 -14.03 -9.94 9.41
C LEU A 44 -14.81 -10.69 8.32
N GLN A 45 -16.15 -10.64 8.30
CA GLN A 45 -16.96 -11.46 7.37
C GLN A 45 -16.96 -10.93 5.94
N ASP A 46 -16.97 -9.61 5.77
CA ASP A 46 -17.06 -8.97 4.47
C ASP A 46 -15.69 -8.95 3.80
N VAL A 47 -15.45 -10.00 3.01
CA VAL A 47 -14.20 -10.23 2.27
C VAL A 47 -14.29 -9.81 0.80
N GLN A 48 -15.34 -9.10 0.42
CA GLN A 48 -15.51 -8.54 -0.92
C GLN A 48 -15.55 -7.01 -0.86
N CYS A 49 -14.99 -6.46 0.22
CA CYS A 49 -14.92 -5.02 0.43
C CYS A 49 -13.69 -4.46 -0.26
N SER A 50 -13.91 -3.56 -1.20
CA SER A 50 -12.86 -2.88 -1.98
C SER A 50 -13.24 -1.43 -2.21
N SER A 51 -12.24 -0.55 -2.23
CA SER A 51 -12.44 0.86 -2.58
C SER A 51 -11.80 1.18 -3.91
N GLN A 52 -12.64 1.58 -4.88
CA GLN A 52 -12.23 1.89 -6.25
C GLN A 52 -11.27 3.09 -6.36
N THR A 53 -11.23 3.96 -5.35
CA THR A 53 -10.39 5.17 -5.33
C THR A 53 -9.02 4.92 -4.67
N SER A 54 -8.79 3.74 -4.11
CA SER A 54 -7.58 3.45 -3.34
C SER A 54 -6.30 3.64 -4.14
N THR A 55 -6.29 3.14 -5.38
CA THR A 55 -5.13 3.23 -6.27
C THR A 55 -4.82 4.69 -6.63
N SER A 56 -5.82 5.50 -6.99
CA SER A 56 -5.58 6.91 -7.35
C SER A 56 -5.09 7.72 -6.15
N VAL A 57 -5.69 7.53 -4.96
CA VAL A 57 -5.27 8.21 -3.73
C VAL A 57 -3.85 7.83 -3.33
N ALA A 58 -3.48 6.55 -3.42
CA ALA A 58 -2.12 6.10 -3.11
C ALA A 58 -1.09 6.63 -4.14
N ALA A 59 -1.42 6.58 -5.43
CA ALA A 59 -0.59 7.10 -6.50
C ALA A 59 -0.35 8.61 -6.37
N GLU A 60 -1.40 9.40 -6.13
CA GLU A 60 -1.30 10.85 -5.94
C GLU A 60 -0.40 11.21 -4.75
N ARG A 61 -0.48 10.45 -3.66
CA ARG A 61 0.31 10.72 -2.45
C ARG A 61 1.76 10.26 -2.54
N CYS A 62 2.04 9.18 -3.26
CA CYS A 62 3.34 8.50 -3.20
C CYS A 62 4.18 8.54 -4.47
N ASN A 63 3.58 8.65 -5.66
CA ASN A 63 4.35 8.60 -6.90
C ASN A 63 5.38 9.73 -6.96
N GLY A 64 6.59 9.40 -7.44
CA GLY A 64 7.67 10.38 -7.58
C GLY A 64 8.46 10.65 -6.29
N LYS A 65 8.05 10.10 -5.14
CA LYS A 65 8.78 10.24 -3.87
C LYS A 65 9.70 9.04 -3.63
N ASN A 66 10.81 9.24 -2.93
CA ASN A 66 11.72 8.16 -2.53
C ASN A 66 11.21 7.35 -1.32
N SER A 67 10.34 7.97 -0.53
CA SER A 67 9.62 7.38 0.59
C SER A 67 8.24 8.00 0.70
N CYS A 68 7.26 7.21 1.09
CA CYS A 68 5.90 7.65 1.29
C CYS A 68 5.31 6.95 2.51
N THR A 69 4.57 7.72 3.30
CA THR A 69 3.82 7.25 4.46
C THR A 69 2.36 7.59 4.26
N ILE A 70 1.50 6.57 4.27
CA ILE A 70 0.04 6.76 4.11
C ILE A 70 -0.70 6.02 5.21
N SER A 71 -1.71 6.68 5.77
CA SER A 71 -2.55 6.11 6.82
C SER A 71 -3.69 5.30 6.18
N ALA A 72 -3.81 4.03 6.58
CA ALA A 72 -4.96 3.18 6.22
C ALA A 72 -6.20 3.57 7.05
N SER A 73 -6.83 4.69 6.68
CA SER A 73 -7.98 5.24 7.40
C SER A 73 -9.11 5.69 6.49
N ASN A 74 -10.32 5.70 7.05
CA ASN A 74 -11.52 6.18 6.36
C ASN A 74 -11.41 7.66 5.95
N SER A 75 -10.62 8.46 6.67
CA SER A 75 -10.36 9.86 6.31
C SER A 75 -9.49 10.04 5.07
N VAL A 76 -8.71 9.02 4.69
CA VAL A 76 -7.83 9.06 3.50
C VAL A 76 -8.52 8.39 2.31
N PHE A 77 -9.15 7.24 2.54
CA PHE A 77 -9.68 6.37 1.48
C PHE A 77 -11.21 6.34 1.37
N GLY A 78 -11.92 7.01 2.28
CA GLY A 78 -13.36 6.83 2.46
C GLY A 78 -13.70 5.52 3.20
N ASP A 79 -15.00 5.26 3.38
CA ASP A 79 -15.47 4.00 3.97
C ASP A 79 -16.26 3.17 2.93
N PRO A 80 -15.62 2.17 2.28
CA PRO A 80 -16.29 1.32 1.29
C PRO A 80 -17.23 0.28 1.92
N CYS A 81 -17.05 -0.07 3.21
CA CYS A 81 -17.83 -1.10 3.90
C CYS A 81 -17.90 -0.79 5.40
N VAL A 82 -19.01 -0.19 5.81
CA VAL A 82 -19.24 0.22 7.20
C VAL A 82 -19.43 -1.02 8.09
N GLY A 83 -18.76 -1.05 9.23
CA GLY A 83 -18.80 -2.17 10.17
C GLY A 83 -17.75 -3.25 9.94
N THR A 84 -17.05 -3.21 8.80
CA THR A 84 -15.94 -4.11 8.48
C THR A 84 -14.61 -3.46 8.86
N TYR A 85 -13.75 -4.24 9.53
CA TYR A 85 -12.39 -3.80 9.79
C TYR A 85 -11.58 -3.92 8.51
N LYS A 86 -10.98 -2.83 8.05
CA LYS A 86 -10.29 -2.74 6.76
C LYS A 86 -8.77 -2.71 6.94
N TYR A 87 -8.05 -3.08 5.89
CA TYR A 87 -6.62 -2.93 5.74
C TYR A 87 -6.32 -2.39 4.34
N LEU A 88 -5.11 -1.87 4.16
CA LEU A 88 -4.64 -1.32 2.89
C LEU A 88 -3.59 -2.27 2.32
N GLU A 89 -3.81 -2.74 1.10
CA GLU A 89 -2.83 -3.45 0.30
C GLU A 89 -2.32 -2.52 -0.81
N VAL A 90 -1.00 -2.52 -1.05
CA VAL A 90 -0.40 -1.68 -2.09
C VAL A 90 0.64 -2.48 -2.86
N VAL A 91 0.53 -2.42 -4.17
CA VAL A 91 1.51 -2.93 -5.13
C VAL A 91 2.29 -1.75 -5.68
N TYR A 92 3.59 -1.71 -5.38
CA TYR A 92 4.48 -0.64 -5.82
C TYR A 92 5.78 -1.20 -6.37
N THR A 93 6.49 -0.36 -7.11
CA THR A 93 7.87 -0.62 -7.52
C THR A 93 8.71 0.63 -7.29
N CYS A 94 10.03 0.43 -7.25
CA CYS A 94 11.01 1.49 -7.22
C CYS A 94 11.60 1.66 -8.61
N GLN A 95 11.37 2.83 -9.22
CA GLN A 95 11.98 3.18 -10.49
C GLN A 95 13.23 4.02 -10.25
N CYS A 96 14.36 3.55 -10.77
CA CYS A 96 15.59 4.32 -10.79
C CYS A 96 15.53 5.39 -11.89
N LYS A 97 15.68 6.65 -11.51
CA LYS A 97 15.79 7.78 -12.45
C LYS A 97 17.24 8.03 -12.89
N TYR A 98 18.22 7.73 -12.03
CA TYR A 98 19.64 7.90 -12.32
C TYR A 98 20.45 6.68 -11.86
N LEU A 99 20.75 5.79 -12.81
CA LEU A 99 21.62 4.64 -12.60
C LEU A 99 23.06 5.12 -12.39
N LYS A 100 23.78 4.53 -11.42
CA LYS A 100 25.23 4.72 -11.35
C LYS A 100 25.84 4.13 -12.64
N PRO A 101 26.79 4.83 -13.31
CA PRO A 101 27.48 4.27 -14.46
C PRO A 101 28.11 2.91 -14.09
N GLY A 102 27.77 1.85 -14.84
CA GLY A 102 28.36 0.52 -14.67
C GLY A 102 27.57 -0.53 -13.87
N LEU A 103 26.30 -0.28 -13.48
CA LEU A 103 25.47 -1.29 -12.79
C LEU A 103 24.16 -1.59 -13.56
N SER A 104 23.87 -2.87 -13.81
CA SER A 104 22.59 -3.32 -14.40
C SER A 104 21.50 -3.43 -13.33
N SER A 105 20.29 -2.98 -13.68
CA SER A 105 19.11 -2.93 -12.80
C SER A 105 18.73 -4.30 -12.21
N SER A 106 18.83 -4.43 -10.89
CA SER A 106 18.31 -5.58 -10.14
C SER A 106 16.79 -5.46 -9.91
N LYS A 107 16.14 -6.63 -10.03
CA LYS A 107 14.71 -6.98 -10.00
C LYS A 107 13.86 -6.28 -8.92
N PRO A 108 12.57 -5.97 -9.19
CA PRO A 108 11.67 -5.32 -8.22
C PRO A 108 11.47 -6.13 -6.93
N GLN A 109 11.49 -5.44 -5.77
CA GLN A 109 10.98 -5.97 -4.51
C GLN A 109 9.46 -6.13 -4.61
N GLY A 110 9.00 -7.36 -4.44
CA GLY A 110 7.59 -7.73 -4.41
C GLY A 110 6.88 -7.28 -3.12
N PRO A 111 5.60 -7.66 -2.95
CA PRO A 111 4.76 -7.18 -1.85
C PRO A 111 5.36 -7.54 -0.49
N VAL A 112 5.46 -6.56 0.40
CA VAL A 112 5.70 -6.81 1.83
C VAL A 112 4.34 -7.10 2.43
N SER A 113 4.09 -8.38 2.69
CA SER A 113 2.96 -8.90 3.48
C SER A 113 3.00 -8.41 4.93
#